data_AF-A0A2D6LA36-F1
#
_entry.id   AF-A0A2D6LA36-F1
#
_cell.length_a   1.000
_cell.length_b   1.000
_cell.length_c   1.000
_cell.angle_alpha   90.00
_cell.angle_beta   90.00
_cell.angle_gamma   90.00
#
_symmetry.space_group_name_H-M   'P 1'
#
loop_
_entity.id
_entity.type
_entity.pdbx_description
1 polymer ?
#
loop_
_entity_poly.entity_id
_entity_poly.type
_entity_poly.pdbx_seq_one_letter_code
_entity_poly.pdbx_strand_id
1 'polypeptide(L)'
;MDKWQPWSRSNRMKILNFRLLVAFCCVCLQIGCSVTNTDDSLTIVYSGNLDGSIEPCGCSTGGNFGGIMRRANAIDSLRKETKNIVLLSTGGLFVTGQPQDIIKGEYILRGLKKMRYDSIGIQRGDLSFGVDFLTNHSLPYTSSNWMDDEFAKRQVVKRGKKKIEIFSWLDPALGAQSLTHSTDSVSGDVAPLLKGLSEAKQKERLTVLATTLTLPETLNLVSLENVDILLIKADDEMVADPLEHNRTLVLKHGLRGMRLGRLDLSIDAFGGVADWTHTSISLPPEVGEWAPLTKWYEQYVKSIRASYEEQAAIMAGNRTEESEYTGAESCNDCHADSYNLWAGSRHSGAFQSLRSVEKAFDPSCLSCHTVGFRQPGGFIDTVVTPELINVQCEACHGVGKLHNESEGVELMPNSDVPMEQICVSCHTHENSPDFSRSAYWEQIKH
;
A
#
# COMPACT_ATOMS: atom_id res chain seq x y z
N MET A 1 -26.61 -34.66 -4.81
CA MET A 1 -26.31 -35.21 -3.47
C MET A 1 -26.38 -34.03 -2.52
N ASP A 2 -27.48 -33.98 -1.81
CA ASP A 2 -28.09 -32.76 -1.32
C ASP A 2 -28.17 -32.82 0.21
N LYS A 3 -27.90 -31.68 0.84
CA LYS A 3 -28.36 -31.25 2.18
C LYS A 3 -27.61 -31.77 3.41
N TRP A 4 -26.69 -30.92 3.89
CA TRP A 4 -26.43 -30.74 5.32
C TRP A 4 -27.25 -29.55 5.81
N GLN A 5 -28.10 -29.76 6.81
CA GLN A 5 -28.69 -28.71 7.64
C GLN A 5 -28.44 -28.99 9.13
N PRO A 6 -28.38 -27.94 9.97
CA PRO A 6 -27.72 -27.96 11.28
C PRO A 6 -28.69 -28.26 12.44
N TRP A 7 -28.15 -28.84 13.51
CA TRP A 7 -28.90 -29.08 14.75
C TRP A 7 -29.02 -27.81 15.61
N SER A 8 -30.27 -27.48 15.92
CA SER A 8 -30.72 -26.39 16.78
C SER A 8 -30.56 -26.69 18.27
N ARG A 9 -30.20 -25.65 19.05
CA ARG A 9 -30.26 -25.63 20.52
C ARG A 9 -31.70 -25.45 21.04
N SER A 10 -32.08 -26.25 22.02
CA SER A 10 -33.14 -26.00 23.02
C SER A 10 -32.94 -27.04 24.15
N ASN A 11 -33.31 -26.93 25.43
CA ASN A 11 -33.83 -25.87 26.28
C ASN A 11 -33.63 -26.38 27.75
N ARG A 12 -33.30 -25.46 28.66
CA ARG A 12 -33.63 -25.39 30.11
C ARG A 12 -33.68 -26.63 31.04
N MET A 13 -32.89 -26.49 32.12
CA MET A 13 -33.18 -26.76 33.55
C MET A 13 -33.63 -28.15 34.02
N LYS A 14 -32.80 -28.78 34.89
CA LYS A 14 -33.22 -29.27 36.21
C LYS A 14 -32.10 -29.13 37.25
N ILE A 15 -32.45 -28.54 38.38
CA ILE A 15 -31.70 -28.46 39.62
C ILE A 15 -31.75 -29.84 40.29
N LEU A 16 -30.60 -30.35 40.77
CA LEU A 16 -30.62 -31.26 41.92
C LEU A 16 -29.29 -31.16 42.70
N ASN A 17 -29.43 -30.83 43.98
CA ASN A 17 -28.37 -30.79 44.98
C ASN A 17 -27.76 -32.18 45.19
N PHE A 18 -26.44 -32.28 45.16
CA PHE A 18 -25.73 -33.32 45.92
C PHE A 18 -24.40 -32.76 46.44
N ARG A 19 -24.33 -32.62 47.76
CA ARG A 19 -23.08 -32.37 48.49
C ARG A 19 -22.36 -33.72 48.60
N LEU A 20 -21.15 -33.82 48.05
CA LEU A 20 -20.18 -34.82 48.50
C LEU A 20 -18.79 -34.18 48.60
N LEU A 21 -18.33 -34.05 49.85
CA LEU A 21 -16.94 -33.80 50.20
C LEU A 21 -16.11 -35.01 49.72
N VAL A 22 -15.13 -34.77 48.84
CA VAL A 22 -13.99 -35.68 48.66
C VAL A 22 -12.71 -34.84 48.62
N ALA A 23 -11.76 -35.28 49.44
CA ALA A 23 -10.54 -34.58 49.81
C ALA A 23 -9.66 -34.20 48.61
N PHE A 24 -9.27 -32.92 48.56
CA PHE A 24 -8.25 -32.42 47.64
C PHE A 24 -6.87 -32.79 48.19
N CYS A 25 -6.30 -33.88 47.66
CA CYS A 25 -4.88 -34.15 47.80
C CYS A 25 -4.15 -33.19 46.84
N CYS A 26 -3.46 -32.18 47.39
CA CYS A 26 -2.61 -31.26 46.65
C CYS A 26 -1.44 -32.03 46.00
N VAL A 27 -1.65 -32.52 44.79
CA VAL A 27 -0.55 -32.78 43.85
C VAL A 27 -0.21 -31.43 43.25
N CYS A 28 0.85 -30.81 43.76
CA CYS A 28 1.50 -29.67 43.12
C CYS A 28 2.09 -30.14 41.78
N LEU A 29 1.30 -30.13 40.71
CA LEU A 29 1.85 -30.02 39.37
C LEU A 29 2.52 -28.65 39.28
N GLN A 30 3.85 -28.64 39.37
CA GLN A 30 4.66 -27.55 38.89
C GLN A 30 4.45 -27.44 37.38
N ILE A 31 3.39 -26.74 36.98
CA ILE A 31 3.35 -26.11 35.66
C ILE A 31 4.44 -25.07 35.72
N GLY A 32 5.61 -25.43 35.18
CA GLY A 32 6.67 -24.47 34.91
C GLY A 32 6.09 -23.39 34.02
N CYS A 33 5.71 -22.27 34.63
CA CYS A 33 5.63 -21.01 33.91
C CYS A 33 7.07 -20.72 33.49
N SER A 34 7.40 -21.08 32.26
CA SER A 34 8.55 -20.55 31.55
C SER A 34 8.34 -19.05 31.48
N VAL A 35 8.87 -18.32 32.47
CA VAL A 35 9.03 -16.88 32.40
C VAL A 35 10.02 -16.67 31.27
N THR A 36 9.52 -16.47 30.05
CA THR A 36 10.35 -16.03 28.94
C THR A 36 10.95 -14.70 29.36
N ASN A 37 12.27 -14.67 29.47
CA ASN A 37 12.99 -13.49 29.87
C ASN A 37 12.75 -12.42 28.79
N THR A 38 11.90 -11.44 29.08
CA THR A 38 11.44 -10.43 28.09
C THR A 38 12.58 -9.54 27.57
N ASP A 39 13.73 -9.53 28.24
CA ASP A 39 14.95 -8.86 27.78
C ASP A 39 15.64 -9.58 26.61
N ASP A 40 15.35 -10.87 26.40
CA ASP A 40 15.94 -11.72 25.35
C ASP A 40 15.00 -11.95 24.16
N SER A 41 13.87 -11.25 24.03
CA SER A 41 13.05 -11.25 22.81
C SER A 41 13.43 -10.10 21.86
N LEU A 42 13.36 -10.32 20.55
CA LEU A 42 13.60 -9.34 19.48
C LEU A 42 12.33 -9.26 18.66
N THR A 43 11.86 -8.06 18.37
CA THR A 43 10.71 -7.85 17.49
C THR A 43 11.19 -7.26 16.18
N ILE A 44 11.01 -7.96 15.07
CA ILE A 44 11.21 -7.43 13.72
C ILE A 44 9.85 -7.04 13.16
N VAL A 45 9.67 -5.74 12.90
CA VAL A 45 8.49 -5.21 12.20
C VAL A 45 8.93 -4.86 10.79
N TYR A 46 8.21 -5.37 9.79
CA TYR A 46 8.62 -5.23 8.40
C TYR A 46 7.47 -4.86 7.47
N SER A 47 7.81 -4.22 6.36
CA SER A 47 6.88 -3.70 5.35
C SER A 47 7.57 -3.60 3.98
N GLY A 48 6.82 -3.32 2.94
CA GLY A 48 7.32 -3.11 1.58
C GLY A 48 6.20 -2.61 0.69
N ASN A 49 6.52 -2.24 -0.55
CA ASN A 49 5.55 -1.89 -1.60
C ASN A 49 4.46 -0.94 -1.09
N LEU A 50 4.89 0.18 -0.52
CA LEU A 50 4.01 1.29 -0.17
C LEU A 50 3.34 1.88 -1.42
N ASP A 51 4.04 1.88 -2.56
CA ASP A 51 3.52 2.25 -3.88
C ASP A 51 2.79 3.61 -3.86
N GLY A 52 3.42 4.63 -3.26
CA GLY A 52 2.86 5.98 -3.21
C GLY A 52 1.71 6.19 -2.21
N SER A 53 1.31 5.16 -1.45
CA SER A 53 0.15 5.21 -0.55
C SER A 53 0.41 6.05 0.70
N ILE A 54 0.12 7.35 0.63
CA ILE A 54 0.21 8.28 1.77
C ILE A 54 -0.99 8.15 2.70
N GLU A 55 -2.17 8.14 2.11
CA GLU A 55 -3.44 8.03 2.81
C GLU A 55 -3.91 6.58 2.83
N PRO A 56 -4.83 6.27 3.76
CA PRO A 56 -5.46 4.98 3.74
C PRO A 56 -6.04 4.66 2.36
N CYS A 57 -5.74 3.45 1.93
CA CYS A 57 -6.37 2.84 0.79
C CYS A 57 -7.84 2.62 1.21
N GLY A 58 -8.79 3.36 0.64
CA GLY A 58 -10.23 3.09 0.73
C GLY A 58 -10.68 1.79 0.05
N CYS A 59 -9.77 0.83 -0.10
CA CYS A 59 -9.47 0.11 -1.33
C CYS A 59 -9.34 -1.40 -1.15
N SER A 60 -9.76 -1.93 0.00
CA SER A 60 -9.79 -3.36 0.24
C SER A 60 -11.19 -3.82 0.51
N THR A 61 -11.48 -5.09 0.27
CA THR A 61 -12.71 -5.76 0.69
C THR A 61 -13.04 -5.63 2.19
N GLY A 62 -12.13 -5.10 3.03
CA GLY A 62 -12.39 -4.71 4.41
C GLY A 62 -12.54 -3.20 4.68
N GLY A 63 -12.27 -2.33 3.71
CA GLY A 63 -12.41 -0.86 3.82
C GLY A 63 -11.10 -0.04 3.89
N ASN A 64 -11.14 1.03 4.68
CA ASN A 64 -10.18 2.14 4.86
C ASN A 64 -8.93 1.71 5.66
N PHE A 65 -7.95 1.06 5.02
CA PHE A 65 -6.73 0.55 5.67
C PHE A 65 -5.45 1.28 5.26
N GLY A 66 -4.47 1.31 6.16
CA GLY A 66 -3.14 1.83 5.89
C GLY A 66 -3.02 3.33 6.12
N GLY A 67 -2.19 3.97 5.30
CA GLY A 67 -1.79 5.37 5.44
C GLY A 67 -0.61 5.57 6.39
N ILE A 68 0.25 6.53 6.05
CA ILE A 68 1.48 6.85 6.77
C ILE A 68 1.21 7.22 8.24
N MET A 69 0.12 7.95 8.50
CA MET A 69 -0.20 8.40 9.86
C MET A 69 -0.63 7.23 10.77
N ARG A 70 -1.40 6.26 10.27
CA ARG A 70 -1.78 5.07 11.06
C ARG A 70 -0.61 4.13 11.24
N ARG A 71 0.18 3.93 10.19
CA ARG A 71 1.44 3.18 10.26
C ARG A 71 2.35 3.75 11.35
N ALA A 72 2.53 5.08 11.37
CA ALA A 72 3.34 5.73 12.39
C ALA A 72 2.78 5.50 13.81
N ASN A 73 1.46 5.53 13.98
CA ASN A 73 0.83 5.31 15.28
C ASN A 73 0.98 3.85 15.77
N ALA A 74 0.83 2.89 14.85
CA ALA A 74 1.05 1.48 15.14
C ALA A 74 2.51 1.23 15.54
N ILE A 75 3.47 1.78 14.81
CA ILE A 75 4.90 1.66 15.14
C ILE A 75 5.22 2.33 16.49
N ASP A 76 4.65 3.49 16.78
CA ASP A 76 4.81 4.17 18.07
C ASP A 76 4.25 3.33 19.23
N SER A 77 3.12 2.67 19.02
CA SER A 77 2.51 1.75 20.00
C SER A 77 3.39 0.52 20.23
N LEU A 78 3.89 -0.10 19.16
CA LEU A 78 4.82 -1.24 19.24
C LEU A 78 6.11 -0.87 19.98
N ARG A 79 6.64 0.35 19.77
CA ARG A 79 7.82 0.85 20.50
C ARG A 79 7.59 1.04 21.99
N LYS A 80 6.35 1.24 22.44
CA LYS A 80 6.00 1.29 23.86
C LYS A 80 5.86 -0.11 24.45
N GLU A 81 5.44 -1.08 23.64
CA GLU A 81 5.28 -2.48 24.02
C GLU A 81 6.64 -3.20 24.16
N THR A 82 7.54 -3.03 23.17
CA THR A 82 8.81 -3.76 23.09
C THR A 82 10.00 -2.81 22.89
N LYS A 83 11.04 -2.99 23.71
CA LYS A 83 12.27 -2.17 23.64
C LYS A 83 13.23 -2.63 22.54
N ASN A 84 13.19 -3.91 22.16
CA ASN A 84 14.11 -4.52 21.20
C ASN A 84 13.46 -4.64 19.82
N ILE A 85 12.96 -3.53 19.29
CA ILE A 85 12.29 -3.48 17.98
C ILE A 85 13.23 -3.06 16.86
N VAL A 86 13.25 -3.82 15.76
CA VAL A 86 13.93 -3.50 14.50
C VAL A 86 12.87 -3.28 13.42
N LEU A 87 12.92 -2.12 12.77
CA LEU A 87 11.93 -1.71 11.77
C LEU A 87 12.52 -1.74 10.36
N LEU A 88 11.98 -2.59 9.49
CA LEU A 88 12.50 -2.85 8.15
C LEU A 88 11.50 -2.47 7.06
N SER A 89 12.02 -1.99 5.93
CA SER A 89 11.29 -1.91 4.67
C SER A 89 12.08 -2.61 3.57
N THR A 90 11.40 -3.31 2.66
CA THR A 90 12.00 -3.87 1.42
C THR A 90 12.04 -2.87 0.26
N GLY A 91 11.67 -1.60 0.49
CA GLY A 91 11.52 -0.58 -0.57
C GLY A 91 10.15 -0.64 -1.25
N GLY A 92 10.07 -0.19 -2.50
CA GLY A 92 8.80 -0.07 -3.24
C GLY A 92 7.96 1.08 -2.67
N LEU A 93 8.59 2.24 -2.51
CA LEU A 93 8.03 3.41 -1.85
C LEU A 93 7.14 4.23 -2.79
N PHE A 94 7.47 4.28 -4.08
CA PHE A 94 6.92 5.26 -5.01
C PHE A 94 6.19 4.63 -6.19
N VAL A 95 5.30 5.42 -6.76
CA VAL A 95 4.79 5.26 -8.13
C VAL A 95 5.20 6.51 -8.92
N THR A 96 5.25 6.39 -10.23
CA THR A 96 5.52 7.51 -11.13
C THR A 96 4.52 7.52 -12.27
N GLY A 97 4.38 8.69 -12.89
CA GLY A 97 3.46 8.90 -14.00
C GLY A 97 2.76 10.25 -13.94
N GLN A 98 2.78 10.93 -12.79
CA GLN A 98 2.10 12.19 -12.59
C GLN A 98 2.94 13.25 -11.86
N PRO A 99 2.74 14.56 -12.15
CA PRO A 99 3.47 15.63 -11.48
C PRO A 99 3.38 15.58 -9.95
N GLN A 100 2.23 15.18 -9.39
CA GLN A 100 2.04 15.08 -7.95
C GLN A 100 2.82 13.93 -7.30
N ASP A 101 3.30 12.95 -8.06
CA ASP A 101 3.94 11.76 -7.50
C ASP A 101 5.28 12.10 -6.86
N ILE A 102 6.00 13.11 -7.37
CA ILE A 102 7.24 13.60 -6.73
C ILE A 102 6.94 14.25 -5.38
N ILE A 103 5.81 14.98 -5.27
CA ILE A 103 5.35 15.57 -4.01
C ILE A 103 4.99 14.45 -3.04
N LYS A 104 4.26 13.42 -3.50
CA LYS A 104 3.96 12.24 -2.67
C LYS A 104 5.24 11.57 -2.19
N GLY A 105 6.20 11.34 -3.08
CA GLY A 105 7.50 10.76 -2.73
C GLY A 105 8.20 11.55 -1.62
N GLU A 106 8.25 12.87 -1.72
CA GLU A 106 8.88 13.76 -0.73
C GLU A 106 8.23 13.60 0.65
N TYR A 107 6.90 13.60 0.71
CA TYR A 107 6.18 13.45 1.98
C TYR A 107 6.27 12.02 2.54
N ILE A 108 6.33 10.99 1.69
CA ILE A 108 6.62 9.61 2.09
C ILE A 108 7.98 9.56 2.81
N LEU A 109 9.05 10.07 2.20
CA LEU A 109 10.39 10.05 2.80
C LEU A 109 10.44 10.80 4.14
N ARG A 110 9.81 11.97 4.22
CA ARG A 110 9.65 12.73 5.49
C ARG A 110 8.91 11.92 6.56
N GLY A 111 7.85 11.20 6.17
CA GLY A 111 7.09 10.31 7.05
C GLY A 111 7.93 9.15 7.57
N LEU A 112 8.65 8.45 6.68
CA LEU A 112 9.56 7.36 7.03
C LEU A 112 10.66 7.82 7.99
N LYS A 113 11.19 9.03 7.80
CA LYS A 113 12.18 9.64 8.70
C LYS A 113 11.65 9.79 10.12
N LYS A 114 10.38 10.22 10.28
CA LYS A 114 9.72 10.30 11.59
C LYS A 114 9.48 8.92 12.20
N MET A 115 9.21 7.92 11.37
CA MET A 115 9.05 6.53 11.80
C MET A 115 10.36 5.85 12.18
N ARG A 116 11.54 6.41 11.89
CA ARG A 116 12.87 5.88 12.28
C ARG A 116 13.03 4.40 11.92
N TYR A 117 12.91 4.08 10.63
CA TYR A 117 13.30 2.76 10.12
C TYR A 117 14.77 2.48 10.44
N ASP A 118 15.12 1.21 10.57
CA ASP A 118 16.50 0.75 10.80
C ASP A 118 17.19 0.35 9.48
N SER A 119 16.41 -0.10 8.49
CA SER A 119 16.88 -0.37 7.14
C SER A 119 15.72 -0.24 6.16
N ILE A 120 15.99 0.37 5.01
CA ILE A 120 15.07 0.48 3.87
C ILE A 120 15.80 -0.09 2.65
N GLY A 121 15.35 -1.23 2.16
CA GLY A 121 15.78 -1.76 0.87
C GLY A 121 15.38 -0.82 -0.26
N ILE A 122 15.96 -1.05 -1.44
CA ILE A 122 15.69 -0.26 -2.63
C ILE A 122 15.11 -1.20 -3.68
N GLN A 123 14.02 -0.77 -4.30
CA GLN A 123 13.48 -1.38 -5.50
C GLN A 123 13.71 -0.44 -6.69
N ARG A 124 13.64 -0.98 -7.89
CA ARG A 124 13.91 -0.20 -9.10
C ARG A 124 12.98 1.02 -9.26
N GLY A 125 11.70 0.89 -8.88
CA GLY A 125 10.74 2.00 -8.88
C GLY A 125 11.11 3.13 -7.92
N ASP A 126 11.91 2.86 -6.88
CA ASP A 126 12.36 3.89 -5.94
C ASP A 126 13.38 4.84 -6.57
N LEU A 127 14.07 4.39 -7.62
CA LEU A 127 15.07 5.15 -8.36
C LEU A 127 14.46 6.05 -9.43
N SER A 128 13.13 6.02 -9.62
CA SER A 128 12.47 6.74 -10.72
C SER A 128 12.55 8.27 -10.62
N PHE A 129 12.79 8.82 -9.43
CA PHE A 129 13.05 10.26 -9.22
C PHE A 129 14.55 10.59 -9.13
N GLY A 130 15.43 9.61 -9.36
CA GLY A 130 16.88 9.73 -9.23
C GLY A 130 17.39 9.38 -7.83
N VAL A 131 18.68 9.03 -7.76
CA VAL A 131 19.36 8.64 -6.51
C VAL A 131 19.37 9.80 -5.50
N ASP A 132 19.62 11.02 -5.97
CA ASP A 132 19.63 12.23 -5.13
C ASP A 132 18.31 12.46 -4.40
N PHE A 133 17.19 12.10 -5.03
CA PHE A 133 15.88 12.23 -4.42
C PHE A 133 15.76 11.35 -3.16
N LEU A 134 16.31 10.13 -3.18
CA LEU A 134 16.36 9.25 -2.02
C LEU A 134 17.32 9.77 -0.96
N THR A 135 18.55 10.09 -1.35
CA THR A 135 19.65 10.38 -0.40
C THR A 135 19.46 11.70 0.36
N ASN A 136 18.70 12.65 -0.19
CA ASN A 136 18.39 13.95 0.43
C ASN A 136 17.66 13.87 1.79
N HIS A 137 17.12 12.70 2.17
CA HIS A 137 16.39 12.53 3.43
C HIS A 137 17.21 11.89 4.57
N SER A 138 18.44 11.45 4.29
CA SER A 138 19.31 10.74 5.26
C SER A 138 18.63 9.53 5.90
N LEU A 139 17.93 8.73 5.11
CA LEU A 139 17.30 7.49 5.54
C LEU A 139 18.30 6.31 5.44
N PRO A 140 18.11 5.23 6.24
CA PRO A 140 19.05 4.11 6.26
C PRO A 140 18.80 3.16 5.09
N TYR A 141 19.12 3.62 3.88
CA TYR A 141 19.02 2.79 2.70
C TYR A 141 20.06 1.67 2.71
N THR A 142 19.66 0.52 2.18
CA THR A 142 20.51 -0.67 2.08
C THR A 142 20.40 -1.25 0.68
N SER A 143 21.55 -1.42 0.03
CA SER A 143 21.66 -2.17 -1.22
C SER A 143 23.04 -2.81 -1.28
N SER A 144 23.08 -4.13 -1.10
CA SER A 144 24.30 -4.93 -1.00
C SER A 144 25.05 -5.06 -2.33
N ASN A 145 24.37 -4.79 -3.45
CA ASN A 145 24.91 -4.86 -4.80
C ASN A 145 24.82 -3.54 -5.56
N TRP A 146 24.49 -2.43 -4.89
CA TRP A 146 24.84 -1.12 -5.41
C TRP A 146 26.36 -1.02 -5.51
N MET A 147 26.93 -0.38 -6.52
CA MET A 147 28.37 -0.31 -6.72
C MET A 147 28.99 0.87 -5.97
N ASP A 148 28.35 2.04 -6.08
CA ASP A 148 28.81 3.30 -5.48
C ASP A 148 28.43 3.41 -3.98
N ASP A 149 28.76 4.52 -3.32
CA ASP A 149 28.67 4.64 -1.86
C ASP A 149 27.41 5.37 -1.35
N GLU A 150 26.44 5.68 -2.21
CA GLU A 150 25.20 6.37 -1.83
C GLU A 150 24.33 5.53 -0.89
N PHE A 151 24.42 4.20 -0.99
CA PHE A 151 23.68 3.27 -0.16
C PHE A 151 24.62 2.34 0.61
N ALA A 152 24.29 2.09 1.88
CA ALA A 152 25.05 1.16 2.68
C ALA A 152 24.92 -0.26 2.10
N LYS A 153 26.03 -0.97 1.98
CA LYS A 153 26.00 -2.38 1.52
C LYS A 153 25.31 -3.30 2.52
N ARG A 154 25.28 -2.91 3.80
CA ARG A 154 24.61 -3.60 4.91
C ARG A 154 24.36 -2.63 6.07
N GLN A 155 23.31 -2.86 6.84
CA GLN A 155 23.01 -2.13 8.08
C GLN A 155 23.28 -3.01 9.28
N VAL A 156 23.97 -2.48 10.29
CA VAL A 156 24.22 -3.18 11.56
C VAL A 156 23.41 -2.53 12.66
N VAL A 157 22.45 -3.26 13.19
CA VAL A 157 21.51 -2.76 14.20
C VAL A 157 21.77 -3.47 15.51
N LYS A 158 21.86 -2.71 16.61
CA LYS A 158 21.99 -3.25 17.96
C LYS A 158 20.71 -3.02 18.76
N ARG A 159 20.20 -4.07 19.41
CA ARG A 159 19.08 -4.03 20.35
C ARG A 159 19.40 -4.88 21.57
N GLY A 160 19.54 -4.23 22.73
CA GLY A 160 20.12 -4.87 23.91
C GLY A 160 21.52 -5.42 23.62
N LYS A 161 21.72 -6.72 23.86
CA LYS A 161 22.97 -7.45 23.55
C LYS A 161 23.05 -7.97 22.12
N LYS A 162 21.93 -7.95 21.39
CA LYS A 162 21.78 -8.57 20.07
C LYS A 162 22.29 -7.66 18.98
N LYS A 163 22.91 -8.25 17.96
CA LYS A 163 23.35 -7.57 16.75
C LYS A 163 22.70 -8.26 15.55
N ILE A 164 22.07 -7.44 14.72
CA ILE A 164 21.39 -7.84 13.50
C ILE A 164 22.12 -7.18 12.35
N GLU A 165 22.43 -7.94 11.31
CA GLU A 165 23.05 -7.44 10.09
C GLU A 165 22.09 -7.64 8.91
N ILE A 166 21.69 -6.54 8.30
CA ILE A 166 20.63 -6.49 7.29
C ILE A 166 21.27 -6.20 5.94
N PHE A 167 20.95 -7.06 4.98
CA PHE A 167 21.36 -7.02 3.59
C PHE A 167 20.13 -6.83 2.70
N SER A 168 20.33 -6.27 1.52
CA SER A 168 19.27 -6.12 0.53
C SER A 168 19.85 -6.36 -0.86
N TRP A 169 19.26 -7.27 -1.63
CA TRP A 169 19.63 -7.52 -3.01
C TRP A 169 18.64 -6.83 -3.95
N LEU A 170 19.14 -5.95 -4.80
CA LEU A 170 18.37 -5.31 -5.86
C LEU A 170 18.56 -6.11 -7.16
N ASP A 171 17.49 -6.67 -7.71
CA ASP A 171 17.56 -7.47 -8.94
C ASP A 171 18.13 -6.64 -10.14
N PRO A 172 19.29 -7.02 -10.70
CA PRO A 172 19.87 -6.33 -11.85
C PRO A 172 19.17 -6.65 -13.18
N ALA A 173 18.41 -7.75 -13.27
CA ALA A 173 17.84 -8.25 -14.52
C ALA A 173 16.52 -7.57 -14.94
N LEU A 174 15.83 -6.88 -14.02
CA LEU A 174 14.60 -6.15 -14.33
C LEU A 174 14.90 -4.85 -15.10
N GLY A 175 15.09 -4.99 -16.41
CA GLY A 175 14.61 -4.08 -17.46
C GLY A 175 15.43 -2.81 -17.72
N ALA A 176 16.38 -2.90 -18.66
CA ALA A 176 17.09 -1.80 -19.32
C ALA A 176 16.21 -0.82 -20.12
N GLN A 177 14.95 -0.60 -19.73
CA GLN A 177 14.07 0.37 -20.37
C GLN A 177 13.73 1.49 -19.37
N SER A 178 14.19 2.70 -19.70
CA SER A 178 13.66 3.98 -19.21
C SER A 178 14.20 4.62 -17.91
N LEU A 179 15.39 4.25 -17.42
CA LEU A 179 16.12 5.12 -16.47
C LEU A 179 17.52 5.35 -17.02
N THR A 180 17.76 6.52 -17.61
CA THR A 180 18.88 6.78 -18.52
C THR A 180 20.27 6.74 -17.86
N HIS A 181 20.40 6.64 -16.53
CA HIS A 181 21.71 6.64 -15.86
C HIS A 181 21.85 5.80 -14.58
N SER A 182 20.76 5.28 -13.97
CA SER A 182 20.84 4.65 -12.64
C SER A 182 20.99 3.12 -12.66
N THR A 183 20.91 2.48 -13.82
CA THR A 183 21.04 1.01 -13.95
C THR A 183 22.47 0.54 -13.89
N ASP A 184 23.39 1.41 -14.29
CA ASP A 184 24.80 1.07 -14.44
C ASP A 184 25.50 0.93 -13.09
N SER A 185 24.86 1.34 -11.98
CA SER A 185 25.37 1.23 -10.62
C SER A 185 24.91 -0.03 -9.87
N VAL A 186 24.16 -0.95 -10.49
CA VAL A 186 23.73 -2.21 -9.86
C VAL A 186 24.56 -3.38 -10.37
N SER A 187 25.35 -3.99 -9.50
CA SER A 187 26.18 -5.15 -9.84
C SER A 187 25.38 -6.46 -9.86
N GLY A 188 25.67 -7.32 -10.83
CA GLY A 188 25.24 -8.72 -10.86
C GLY A 188 26.14 -9.68 -10.07
N ASP A 189 27.27 -9.21 -9.55
CA ASP A 189 28.18 -10.03 -8.76
C ASP A 189 27.64 -10.27 -7.34
N VAL A 190 27.29 -11.51 -7.04
CA VAL A 190 26.77 -11.94 -5.74
C VAL A 190 27.88 -12.15 -4.70
N ALA A 191 29.15 -12.25 -5.11
CA ALA A 191 30.25 -12.60 -4.20
C ALA A 191 30.40 -11.64 -2.99
N PRO A 192 30.26 -10.31 -3.14
CA PRO A 192 30.29 -9.39 -1.99
C PRO A 192 29.17 -9.64 -0.97
N LEU A 193 27.97 -9.98 -1.44
CA LEU A 193 26.85 -10.34 -0.56
C LEU A 193 27.14 -11.63 0.21
N LEU A 194 27.59 -12.69 -0.48
CA LEU A 194 27.92 -13.97 0.14
C LEU A 194 29.01 -13.84 1.21
N LYS A 195 30.05 -13.07 0.90
CA LYS A 195 31.13 -12.74 1.84
C LYS A 195 30.58 -12.01 3.06
N GLY A 196 29.74 -10.99 2.85
CA GLY A 196 29.12 -10.22 3.93
C GLY A 196 28.25 -11.08 4.86
N LEU A 197 27.42 -11.96 4.29
CA LEU A 197 26.59 -12.90 5.06
C LEU A 197 27.46 -13.86 5.89
N SER A 198 28.50 -14.43 5.29
CA SER A 198 29.43 -15.32 6.00
C SER A 198 30.17 -14.60 7.14
N GLU A 199 30.67 -13.38 6.91
CA GLU A 199 31.33 -12.55 7.94
C GLU A 199 30.38 -12.21 9.10
N ALA A 200 29.10 -11.97 8.81
CA ALA A 200 28.09 -11.69 9.82
C ALA A 200 27.86 -12.92 10.70
N LYS A 201 27.73 -14.10 10.08
CA LYS A 201 27.55 -15.38 10.77
C LYS A 201 28.75 -15.77 11.63
N GLN A 202 29.97 -15.58 11.15
CA GLN A 202 31.18 -15.80 11.94
C GLN A 202 31.26 -14.90 13.19
N LYS A 203 30.51 -13.79 13.21
CA LYS A 203 30.41 -12.86 14.33
C LYS A 203 29.16 -13.09 15.17
N GLU A 204 28.48 -14.23 15.00
CA GLU A 204 27.27 -14.63 15.72
C GLU A 204 26.16 -13.59 15.63
N ARG A 205 25.98 -13.02 14.43
CA ARG A 205 24.93 -12.03 14.16
C ARG A 205 23.75 -12.69 13.45
N LEU A 206 22.55 -12.24 13.81
CA LEU A 206 21.34 -12.56 13.07
C LEU A 206 21.40 -11.88 11.70
N THR A 207 21.23 -12.65 10.63
CA THR A 207 21.28 -12.14 9.25
C THR A 207 19.89 -12.03 8.64
N VAL A 208 19.62 -10.86 8.07
CA VAL A 208 18.38 -10.60 7.31
C VAL A 208 18.77 -10.27 5.87
N LEU A 209 18.16 -10.93 4.89
CA LEU A 209 18.29 -10.61 3.47
C LEU A 209 16.92 -10.17 2.93
N ALA A 210 16.85 -8.98 2.33
CA ALA A 210 15.67 -8.52 1.61
C ALA A 210 15.89 -8.58 0.09
N THR A 211 14.87 -8.94 -0.68
CA THR A 211 14.91 -8.96 -2.14
C THR A 211 13.48 -8.92 -2.72
N THR A 212 13.37 -8.50 -3.98
CA THR A 212 12.13 -8.59 -4.77
C THR A 212 12.07 -9.84 -5.65
N LEU A 213 13.01 -10.75 -5.47
CA LEU A 213 12.98 -12.07 -6.08
C LEU A 213 11.99 -12.98 -5.34
N THR A 214 11.45 -13.97 -6.03
CA THR A 214 10.75 -15.11 -5.43
C THR A 214 11.75 -16.04 -4.71
N LEU A 215 11.24 -16.97 -3.90
CA LEU A 215 12.11 -17.96 -3.25
C LEU A 215 12.91 -18.80 -4.27
N PRO A 216 12.32 -19.37 -5.35
CA PRO A 216 13.09 -20.12 -6.35
C PRO A 216 14.18 -19.27 -7.04
N GLU A 217 13.86 -18.02 -7.41
CA GLU A 217 14.83 -17.10 -8.02
C GLU A 217 15.97 -16.77 -7.03
N THR A 218 15.65 -16.58 -5.75
CA THR A 218 16.65 -16.34 -4.71
C THR A 218 17.57 -17.55 -4.52
N LEU A 219 17.02 -18.77 -4.52
CA LEU A 219 17.81 -20.00 -4.39
C LEU A 219 18.74 -20.27 -5.58
N ASN A 220 18.39 -19.77 -6.77
CA ASN A 220 19.29 -19.79 -7.93
C ASN A 220 20.46 -18.80 -7.80
N LEU A 221 20.31 -17.77 -6.97
CA LEU A 221 21.30 -16.71 -6.78
C LEU A 221 22.22 -16.98 -5.57
N VAL A 222 21.65 -17.40 -4.45
CA VAL A 222 22.35 -17.49 -3.16
C VAL A 222 21.90 -18.71 -2.36
N SER A 223 22.86 -19.42 -1.78
CA SER A 223 22.60 -20.41 -0.73
C SER A 223 22.15 -19.71 0.56
N LEU A 224 21.08 -20.23 1.18
CA LEU A 224 20.50 -19.64 2.40
C LEU A 224 21.20 -20.09 3.70
N GLU A 225 22.27 -20.86 3.64
CA GLU A 225 23.00 -21.37 4.82
C GLU A 225 23.39 -20.25 5.82
N ASN A 226 23.72 -19.06 5.30
CA ASN A 226 24.11 -17.90 6.10
C ASN A 226 22.98 -16.86 6.25
N VAL A 227 21.73 -17.21 5.95
CA VAL A 227 20.55 -16.32 6.00
C VAL A 227 19.56 -16.85 7.03
N ASP A 228 19.32 -16.12 8.12
CA ASP A 228 18.30 -16.51 9.10
C ASP A 228 16.89 -16.10 8.67
N ILE A 229 16.77 -14.91 8.07
CA ILE A 229 15.49 -14.34 7.69
C ILE A 229 15.61 -13.81 6.26
N LEU A 230 14.70 -14.26 5.39
CA LEU A 230 14.62 -13.85 4.01
C LEU A 230 13.29 -13.12 3.77
N LEU A 231 13.34 -11.83 3.43
CA LEU A 231 12.18 -11.07 2.95
C LEU A 231 12.16 -11.12 1.42
N ILE A 232 11.13 -11.74 0.85
CA ILE A 232 10.94 -11.88 -0.60
C ILE A 232 9.78 -11.02 -1.11
N LYS A 233 9.62 -11.00 -2.45
CA LYS A 233 8.49 -10.39 -3.15
C LYS A 233 7.14 -10.77 -2.54
N ALA A 234 6.30 -9.76 -2.31
CA ALA A 234 4.90 -9.94 -2.02
C ALA A 234 4.10 -10.26 -3.30
N ASP A 235 3.21 -11.24 -3.21
CA ASP A 235 2.26 -11.65 -4.26
C ASP A 235 0.80 -11.29 -3.92
N ASP A 236 0.54 -10.85 -2.69
CA ASP A 236 -0.79 -10.55 -2.17
C ASP A 236 -0.75 -9.33 -1.22
N GLU A 237 -1.89 -8.66 -1.03
CA GLU A 237 -2.13 -7.66 0.01
C GLU A 237 -2.04 -8.26 1.43
N MET A 238 -2.16 -9.58 1.57
CA MET A 238 -1.96 -10.31 2.82
C MET A 238 -0.48 -10.49 3.18
N VAL A 239 -0.15 -10.27 4.45
CA VAL A 239 1.11 -10.77 5.01
C VAL A 239 0.90 -12.26 5.25
N ALA A 240 1.53 -13.09 4.41
CA ALA A 240 1.46 -14.55 4.53
C ALA A 240 2.18 -15.07 5.78
N ASP A 241 1.76 -16.22 6.27
CA ASP A 241 2.47 -16.94 7.33
C ASP A 241 3.90 -17.29 6.87
N PRO A 242 4.89 -17.25 7.78
CA PRO A 242 6.28 -17.58 7.44
C PRO A 242 6.42 -19.01 6.93
N LEU A 243 7.27 -19.19 5.92
CA LEU A 243 7.70 -20.51 5.45
C LEU A 243 9.10 -20.79 5.99
N GLU A 244 9.31 -21.93 6.65
CA GLU A 244 10.65 -22.39 6.99
C GLU A 244 11.29 -23.13 5.82
N HIS A 245 12.52 -22.74 5.46
CA HIS A 245 13.33 -23.42 4.47
C HIS A 245 14.77 -23.57 4.98
N ASN A 246 15.19 -24.78 5.32
CA ASN A 246 16.54 -25.07 5.83
C ASN A 246 16.98 -24.16 6.98
N ARG A 247 16.09 -23.93 7.97
CA ARG A 247 16.26 -23.04 9.13
C ARG A 247 16.18 -21.53 8.83
N THR A 248 16.03 -21.14 7.57
CA THR A 248 15.71 -19.76 7.19
C THR A 248 14.21 -19.52 7.30
N LEU A 249 13.81 -18.42 7.93
CA LEU A 249 12.44 -17.93 7.90
C LEU A 249 12.21 -17.07 6.66
N VAL A 250 11.40 -17.56 5.73
CA VAL A 250 11.01 -16.84 4.52
C VAL A 250 9.72 -16.08 4.79
N LEU A 251 9.78 -14.76 4.61
CA LEU A 251 8.75 -13.80 4.95
C LEU A 251 8.31 -13.02 3.71
N LYS A 252 7.02 -12.70 3.63
CA LYS A 252 6.44 -11.78 2.65
C LYS A 252 5.79 -10.61 3.38
N HIS A 253 5.97 -9.40 2.86
CA HIS A 253 5.25 -8.22 3.34
C HIS A 253 3.88 -8.11 2.65
N GLY A 254 3.00 -7.25 3.18
CA GLY A 254 1.78 -6.86 2.47
C GLY A 254 2.03 -5.70 1.50
N LEU A 255 1.00 -5.31 0.76
CA LEU A 255 1.04 -4.23 -0.23
C LEU A 255 0.40 -2.93 0.30
N ARG A 256 0.73 -1.81 -0.34
CA ARG A 256 0.15 -0.45 -0.17
C ARG A 256 0.12 0.07 1.26
N GLY A 257 0.98 -0.50 2.10
CA GLY A 257 1.05 -0.18 3.51
C GLY A 257 -0.21 -0.40 4.32
N MET A 258 -1.08 -1.32 3.91
CA MET A 258 -2.29 -1.66 4.65
C MET A 258 -2.02 -2.51 5.90
N ARG A 259 -0.89 -3.21 5.91
CA ARG A 259 -0.48 -4.12 6.98
C ARG A 259 1.02 -4.01 7.27
N LEU A 260 1.42 -4.42 8.48
CA LEU A 260 2.80 -4.64 8.88
C LEU A 260 2.96 -6.11 9.27
N GLY A 261 4.07 -6.73 8.86
CA GLY A 261 4.47 -8.02 9.44
C GLY A 261 5.18 -7.79 10.76
N ARG A 262 4.86 -8.59 11.77
CA ARG A 262 5.53 -8.61 13.07
C ARG A 262 6.04 -10.01 13.35
N LEU A 263 7.35 -10.14 13.50
CA LEU A 263 8.03 -11.36 13.92
C LEU A 263 8.65 -11.13 15.29
N ASP A 264 8.13 -11.78 16.32
CA ASP A 264 8.75 -11.83 17.63
C ASP A 264 9.59 -13.10 17.72
N LEU A 265 10.88 -12.97 18.03
CA LEU A 265 11.82 -14.09 18.02
C LEU A 265 12.82 -14.05 19.19
N SER A 266 13.35 -15.22 19.51
CA SER A 266 14.55 -15.37 20.34
C SER A 266 15.74 -15.81 19.48
N ILE A 267 16.94 -15.39 19.90
CA ILE A 267 18.19 -15.68 19.17
C ILE A 267 18.96 -16.74 19.95
N ASP A 268 19.45 -17.77 19.27
CA ASP A 268 20.30 -18.81 19.88
C ASP A 268 21.72 -18.31 20.19
N ALA A 269 22.53 -19.14 20.83
CA ALA A 269 23.91 -18.81 21.19
C ALA A 269 24.82 -18.58 19.97
N PHE A 270 24.40 -18.97 18.77
CA PHE A 270 25.15 -18.85 17.52
C PHE A 270 24.64 -17.69 16.63
N GLY A 271 23.69 -16.90 17.13
CA GLY A 271 23.12 -15.77 16.39
C GLY A 271 21.98 -16.14 15.43
N GLY A 272 21.49 -17.39 15.44
CA GLY A 272 20.36 -17.84 14.62
C GLY A 272 19.00 -17.69 15.32
N VAL A 273 17.91 -17.93 14.59
CA VAL A 273 16.55 -17.94 15.18
C VAL A 273 16.35 -19.23 15.97
N ALA A 274 16.00 -19.11 17.26
CA ALA A 274 15.75 -20.24 18.14
C ALA A 274 14.26 -20.60 18.27
N ASP A 275 13.42 -19.58 18.46
CA ASP A 275 11.97 -19.68 18.57
C ASP A 275 11.33 -18.40 18.03
N TRP A 276 10.12 -18.49 17.48
CA TRP A 276 9.46 -17.36 16.84
C TRP A 276 7.93 -17.45 16.86
N THR A 277 7.31 -16.28 16.85
CA THR A 277 5.88 -16.10 16.56
C THR A 277 5.72 -14.99 15.54
N HIS A 278 4.72 -15.13 14.68
CA HIS A 278 4.45 -14.15 13.62
C HIS A 278 3.01 -13.70 13.66
N THR A 279 2.80 -12.41 13.41
CA THR A 279 1.48 -11.82 13.28
C THR A 279 1.44 -10.80 12.16
N SER A 280 0.28 -10.69 11.52
CA SER A 280 -0.05 -9.65 10.57
C SER A 280 -0.83 -8.53 11.27
N ILE A 281 -0.23 -7.35 11.36
CA ILE A 281 -0.85 -6.17 11.96
C ILE A 281 -1.58 -5.40 10.87
N SER A 282 -2.91 -5.46 10.89
CA SER A 282 -3.73 -4.63 9.99
C SER A 282 -3.82 -3.20 10.50
N LEU A 283 -3.97 -2.24 9.58
CA LEU A 283 -4.04 -0.80 9.90
C LEU A 283 -5.41 -0.17 9.60
N PRO A 284 -6.51 -0.64 10.22
CA PRO A 284 -7.84 -0.07 10.02
C PRO A 284 -7.99 1.30 10.71
N PRO A 285 -9.13 2.00 10.54
CA PRO A 285 -9.35 3.30 11.16
C PRO A 285 -9.19 3.32 12.68
N GLU A 286 -9.47 2.22 13.37
CA GLU A 286 -9.38 2.09 14.84
C GLU A 286 -7.95 2.22 15.37
N VAL A 287 -6.93 2.01 14.52
CA VAL A 287 -5.54 2.30 14.89
C VAL A 287 -5.35 3.77 15.18
N GLY A 288 -6.14 4.65 14.55
CA GLY A 288 -6.02 6.09 14.70
C GLY A 288 -4.74 6.65 14.06
N GLU A 289 -4.73 7.97 13.89
CA GLU A 289 -3.63 8.69 13.28
C GLU A 289 -2.62 9.18 14.33
N TRP A 290 -1.34 9.19 13.98
CA TRP A 290 -0.30 9.66 14.88
C TRP A 290 -0.27 11.20 14.92
N ALA A 291 -0.77 11.78 16.01
CA ALA A 291 -0.87 13.24 16.19
C ALA A 291 0.41 14.04 15.87
N PRO A 292 1.64 13.54 16.12
CA PRO A 292 2.86 14.23 15.71
C PRO A 292 3.03 14.46 14.19
N LEU A 293 2.26 13.77 13.34
CA LEU A 293 2.25 13.97 11.89
C LEU A 293 1.14 14.89 11.39
N THR A 294 0.30 15.49 12.25
CA THR A 294 -0.79 16.39 11.79
C THR A 294 -0.25 17.54 10.94
N LYS A 295 0.80 18.24 11.39
CA LYS A 295 1.42 19.32 10.60
C LYS A 295 2.06 18.83 9.29
N TRP A 296 2.60 17.61 9.29
CA TRP A 296 3.14 17.00 8.08
C TRP A 296 2.02 16.77 7.06
N TYR A 297 0.84 16.34 7.51
CA TYR A 297 -0.32 16.09 6.67
C TYR A 297 -0.92 17.38 6.10
N GLU A 298 -1.08 18.41 6.93
CA GLU A 298 -1.53 19.73 6.51
C GLU A 298 -0.62 20.32 5.41
N GLN A 299 0.70 20.15 5.57
CA GLN A 299 1.68 20.58 4.57
C GLN A 299 1.57 19.79 3.28
N TYR A 300 1.40 18.46 3.36
CA TYR A 300 1.18 17.59 2.20
C TYR A 300 -0.03 18.05 1.40
N VAL A 301 -1.17 18.20 2.06
CA VAL A 301 -2.42 18.68 1.44
C VAL A 301 -2.22 20.03 0.76
N LYS A 302 -1.55 20.98 1.44
CA LYS A 302 -1.24 22.30 0.88
C LYS A 302 -0.36 22.21 -0.37
N SER A 303 0.66 21.34 -0.38
CA SER A 303 1.55 21.15 -1.53
C SER A 303 0.82 20.54 -2.74
N ILE A 304 -0.04 19.55 -2.51
CA ILE A 304 -0.85 18.95 -3.59
C ILE A 304 -1.81 19.98 -4.17
N ARG A 305 -2.49 20.76 -3.33
CA ARG A 305 -3.40 21.83 -3.79
C ARG A 305 -2.67 22.87 -4.65
N ALA A 306 -1.54 23.38 -4.17
CA ALA A 306 -0.76 24.38 -4.91
C ALA A 306 -0.30 23.84 -6.28
N SER A 307 0.14 22.57 -6.34
CA SER A 307 0.51 21.93 -7.59
C SER A 307 -0.67 21.79 -8.54
N TYR A 308 -1.85 21.42 -8.05
CA TYR A 308 -3.05 21.35 -8.87
C TYR A 308 -3.44 22.73 -9.42
N GLU A 309 -3.46 23.77 -8.59
CA GLU A 309 -3.80 25.14 -9.00
C GLU A 309 -2.86 25.67 -10.11
N GLU A 310 -1.56 25.38 -9.99
CA GLU A 310 -0.58 25.72 -11.03
C GLU A 310 -0.86 24.99 -12.35
N GLN A 311 -1.12 23.68 -12.29
CA GLN A 311 -1.42 22.88 -13.49
C GLN A 311 -2.73 23.32 -14.15
N ALA A 312 -3.76 23.62 -13.36
CA ALA A 312 -5.04 24.13 -13.85
C ALA A 312 -4.85 25.48 -14.57
N ALA A 313 -4.06 26.40 -14.00
CA ALA A 313 -3.76 27.68 -14.65
C ALA A 313 -3.03 27.51 -15.99
N ILE A 314 -2.07 26.58 -16.07
CA ILE A 314 -1.37 26.25 -17.34
C ILE A 314 -2.36 25.68 -18.36
N MET A 315 -3.20 24.73 -17.96
CA MET A 315 -4.21 24.13 -18.84
C MET A 315 -5.22 25.17 -19.35
N ALA A 316 -5.68 26.06 -18.47
CA ALA A 316 -6.59 27.14 -18.83
C ALA A 316 -5.95 28.12 -19.82
N GLY A 317 -4.67 28.48 -19.62
CA GLY A 317 -3.92 29.36 -20.52
C GLY A 317 -3.61 28.75 -21.89
N ASN A 318 -3.49 27.43 -21.97
CA ASN A 318 -3.22 26.68 -23.21
C ASN A 318 -4.50 26.19 -23.91
N ARG A 319 -5.69 26.56 -23.44
CA ARG A 319 -6.96 26.12 -24.04
C ARG A 319 -7.17 26.83 -25.38
N THR A 320 -6.73 26.17 -26.46
CA THR A 320 -6.88 26.67 -27.85
C THR A 320 -8.00 26.00 -28.63
N GLU A 321 -8.47 24.83 -28.19
CA GLU A 321 -9.51 24.05 -28.84
C GLU A 321 -10.83 24.18 -28.09
N GLU A 322 -11.93 24.30 -28.84
CA GLU A 322 -13.28 24.15 -28.27
C GLU A 322 -13.43 22.73 -27.71
N SER A 323 -14.10 22.62 -26.56
CA SER A 323 -14.38 21.31 -25.98
C SER A 323 -15.29 20.51 -26.90
N GLU A 324 -14.99 19.22 -27.05
CA GLU A 324 -15.90 18.23 -27.63
C GLU A 324 -16.92 17.71 -26.59
N TYR A 325 -16.71 18.05 -25.32
CA TYR A 325 -17.68 17.76 -24.27
C TYR A 325 -18.78 18.81 -24.28
N THR A 326 -20.03 18.35 -24.21
CA THR A 326 -21.22 19.22 -24.22
C THR A 326 -21.88 19.35 -22.86
N GLY A 327 -21.59 18.44 -21.93
CA GLY A 327 -22.15 18.41 -20.58
C GLY A 327 -23.59 17.87 -20.52
N ALA A 328 -23.97 17.36 -19.35
CA ALA A 328 -25.22 16.64 -19.10
C ALA A 328 -26.48 17.45 -19.42
N GLU A 329 -26.44 18.77 -19.19
CA GLU A 329 -27.58 19.65 -19.48
C GLU A 329 -27.98 19.60 -20.96
N SER A 330 -27.01 19.52 -21.87
CA SER A 330 -27.29 19.40 -23.31
C SER A 330 -28.00 18.10 -23.67
N CYS A 331 -27.78 17.04 -22.90
CA CYS A 331 -28.42 15.74 -23.12
C CYS A 331 -29.89 15.75 -22.68
N ASN A 332 -30.28 16.60 -21.73
CA ASN A 332 -31.64 16.66 -21.19
C ASN A 332 -32.67 17.07 -22.25
N ASP A 333 -32.27 17.86 -23.24
CA ASP A 333 -33.16 18.38 -24.28
C ASP A 333 -33.80 17.26 -25.12
N CYS A 334 -33.07 16.16 -25.35
CA CYS A 334 -33.54 14.99 -26.12
C CYS A 334 -33.74 13.74 -25.25
N HIS A 335 -33.00 13.61 -24.14
CA HIS A 335 -32.97 12.41 -23.28
C HIS A 335 -33.43 12.70 -21.84
N ALA A 336 -34.57 13.37 -21.68
CA ALA A 336 -35.08 13.80 -20.38
C ALA A 336 -35.25 12.66 -19.36
N ASP A 337 -35.75 11.49 -19.78
CA ASP A 337 -35.95 10.35 -18.87
C ASP A 337 -34.62 9.81 -18.34
N SER A 338 -33.63 9.62 -19.23
CA SER A 338 -32.28 9.18 -18.87
C SER A 338 -31.55 10.23 -18.01
N TYR A 339 -31.69 11.52 -18.33
CA TYR A 339 -31.13 12.61 -17.55
C TYR A 339 -31.69 12.62 -16.12
N ASN A 340 -33.01 12.48 -15.95
CA ASN A 340 -33.63 12.44 -14.63
C ASN A 340 -33.16 11.24 -13.79
N LEU A 341 -32.97 10.08 -14.43
CA LEU A 341 -32.41 8.90 -13.76
C LEU A 341 -30.96 9.15 -13.31
N TRP A 342 -30.13 9.73 -14.18
CA TRP A 342 -28.77 10.13 -13.82
C TRP A 342 -28.74 11.18 -12.70
N ALA A 343 -29.58 12.21 -12.77
CA ALA A 343 -29.65 13.30 -11.81
C ALA A 343 -29.97 12.78 -10.39
N GLY A 344 -30.76 11.72 -10.26
CA GLY A 344 -31.05 11.04 -9.00
C GLY A 344 -29.96 10.10 -8.48
N SER A 345 -28.90 9.85 -9.25
CA SER A 345 -27.82 8.92 -8.90
C SER A 345 -26.73 9.57 -8.04
N ARG A 346 -25.78 8.76 -7.54
CA ARG A 346 -24.58 9.30 -6.87
C ARG A 346 -23.61 9.97 -7.83
N HIS A 347 -23.65 9.63 -9.13
CA HIS A 347 -22.76 10.18 -10.13
C HIS A 347 -22.99 11.67 -10.34
N SER A 348 -24.23 12.15 -10.30
CA SER A 348 -24.58 13.57 -10.40
C SER A 348 -24.10 14.43 -9.21
N GLY A 349 -23.79 13.80 -8.07
CA GLY A 349 -23.23 14.45 -6.88
C GLY A 349 -21.77 14.11 -6.61
N ALA A 350 -21.08 13.47 -7.56
CA ALA A 350 -19.75 12.91 -7.32
C ALA A 350 -18.74 13.96 -6.85
N PHE A 351 -18.67 15.14 -7.46
CA PHE A 351 -17.70 16.16 -7.09
C PHE A 351 -17.93 16.72 -5.67
N GLN A 352 -19.18 16.83 -5.25
CA GLN A 352 -19.53 17.32 -3.92
C GLN A 352 -18.99 16.39 -2.82
N SER A 353 -18.93 15.08 -3.07
CA SER A 353 -18.33 14.14 -2.13
C SER A 353 -16.86 14.47 -1.84
N LEU A 354 -16.10 14.92 -2.86
CA LEU A 354 -14.71 15.35 -2.67
C LEU A 354 -14.59 16.62 -1.85
N ARG A 355 -15.50 17.58 -2.02
CA ARG A 355 -15.51 18.82 -1.21
C ARG A 355 -15.70 18.52 0.27
N SER A 356 -16.56 17.55 0.59
CA SER A 356 -16.86 17.19 1.98
C SER A 356 -15.67 16.63 2.75
N VAL A 357 -14.66 16.10 2.04
CA VAL A 357 -13.43 15.53 2.61
C VAL A 357 -12.17 16.31 2.20
N GLU A 358 -12.34 17.53 1.67
CA GLU A 358 -11.26 18.40 1.20
C GLU A 358 -10.33 17.74 0.16
N LYS A 359 -10.90 17.01 -0.80
CA LYS A 359 -10.19 16.33 -1.90
C LYS A 359 -10.50 16.84 -3.30
N ALA A 360 -11.23 17.94 -3.41
CA ALA A 360 -11.65 18.52 -4.69
C ALA A 360 -10.52 19.14 -5.55
N PHE A 361 -9.26 18.91 -5.19
CA PHE A 361 -8.04 19.30 -5.91
C PHE A 361 -7.09 18.12 -6.11
N ASP A 362 -7.40 16.93 -5.58
CA ASP A 362 -6.52 15.77 -5.69
C ASP A 362 -6.71 15.13 -7.08
N PRO A 363 -5.70 15.14 -7.96
CA PRO A 363 -5.85 14.60 -9.30
C PRO A 363 -6.24 13.11 -9.34
N SER A 364 -5.88 12.35 -8.30
CA SER A 364 -6.27 10.93 -8.21
C SER A 364 -7.75 10.73 -7.89
N CYS A 365 -8.40 11.75 -7.32
CA CYS A 365 -9.85 11.76 -7.09
C CYS A 365 -10.60 12.35 -8.28
N LEU A 366 -10.06 13.42 -8.88
CA LEU A 366 -10.71 14.14 -9.97
C LEU A 366 -10.95 13.25 -11.21
N SER A 367 -10.05 12.30 -11.49
CA SER A 367 -10.19 11.34 -12.59
C SER A 367 -11.48 10.51 -12.56
N CYS A 368 -12.07 10.30 -11.38
CA CYS A 368 -13.27 9.49 -11.20
C CYS A 368 -14.49 10.30 -10.72
N HIS A 369 -14.33 11.61 -10.51
CA HIS A 369 -15.37 12.49 -9.94
C HIS A 369 -15.72 13.68 -10.84
N THR A 370 -15.15 13.71 -12.05
CA THR A 370 -15.39 14.73 -13.09
C THR A 370 -15.36 14.07 -14.46
N VAL A 371 -15.76 14.79 -15.50
CA VAL A 371 -15.72 14.29 -16.88
C VAL A 371 -14.44 14.73 -17.58
N GLY A 372 -13.73 13.80 -18.20
CA GLY A 372 -12.61 14.10 -19.09
C GLY A 372 -11.41 14.74 -18.39
N PHE A 373 -11.23 14.55 -17.08
CA PHE A 373 -10.06 15.11 -16.39
C PHE A 373 -8.75 14.68 -17.07
N ARG A 374 -7.92 15.67 -17.44
CA ARG A 374 -6.66 15.50 -18.21
C ARG A 374 -6.84 14.94 -19.63
N GLN A 375 -8.06 14.83 -20.13
CA GLN A 375 -8.33 14.59 -21.54
C GLN A 375 -8.41 15.93 -22.29
N PRO A 376 -8.08 15.97 -23.59
CA PRO A 376 -8.30 17.15 -24.41
C PRO A 376 -9.75 17.64 -24.29
N GLY A 377 -9.94 18.93 -24.01
CA GLY A 377 -11.25 19.55 -23.85
C GLY A 377 -12.03 19.22 -22.56
N GLY A 378 -11.55 18.30 -21.72
CA GLY A 378 -12.27 17.86 -20.52
C GLY A 378 -12.07 18.73 -19.29
N PHE A 379 -12.46 18.23 -18.10
CA PHE A 379 -12.44 18.99 -16.85
C PHE A 379 -11.04 19.50 -16.49
N ILE A 380 -10.95 20.79 -16.18
CA ILE A 380 -9.75 21.47 -15.69
C ILE A 380 -9.93 21.84 -14.22
N ASP A 381 -10.87 22.74 -13.95
CA ASP A 381 -11.25 23.18 -12.62
C ASP A 381 -12.68 23.77 -12.62
N THR A 382 -13.21 24.04 -11.43
CA THR A 382 -14.61 24.47 -11.24
C THR A 382 -14.93 25.89 -11.72
N VAL A 383 -13.93 26.69 -12.07
CA VAL A 383 -14.06 28.04 -12.63
C VAL A 383 -13.94 27.99 -14.15
N VAL A 384 -13.02 27.16 -14.68
CA VAL A 384 -12.73 27.10 -16.13
C VAL A 384 -13.70 26.18 -16.88
N THR A 385 -14.07 25.05 -16.29
CA THR A 385 -15.00 24.05 -16.87
C THR A 385 -16.06 23.65 -15.84
N PRO A 386 -16.87 24.58 -15.30
CA PRO A 386 -17.89 24.29 -14.30
C PRO A 386 -18.93 23.27 -14.78
N GLU A 387 -19.16 23.19 -16.08
CA GLU A 387 -20.11 22.29 -16.74
C GLU A 387 -19.66 20.83 -16.76
N LEU A 388 -18.39 20.53 -16.49
CA LEU A 388 -17.82 19.16 -16.50
C LEU A 388 -17.62 18.57 -15.10
N ILE A 389 -18.18 19.22 -14.07
CA ILE A 389 -18.20 18.69 -12.70
C ILE A 389 -19.08 17.44 -12.61
N ASN A 390 -18.76 16.54 -11.68
CA ASN A 390 -19.46 15.27 -11.46
C ASN A 390 -19.22 14.24 -12.58
N VAL A 391 -19.67 13.00 -12.34
CA VAL A 391 -19.64 11.94 -13.35
C VAL A 391 -20.93 12.06 -14.16
N GLN A 392 -20.84 12.36 -15.45
CA GLN A 392 -21.99 12.66 -16.32
C GLN A 392 -22.16 11.63 -17.45
N CYS A 393 -23.12 11.86 -18.34
CA CYS A 393 -23.40 11.03 -19.52
C CYS A 393 -22.12 10.70 -20.31
N GLU A 394 -21.30 11.72 -20.58
CA GLU A 394 -20.09 11.60 -21.41
C GLU A 394 -18.96 10.81 -20.74
N ALA A 395 -19.03 10.54 -19.43
CA ALA A 395 -18.10 9.64 -18.75
C ALA A 395 -18.29 8.17 -19.19
N CYS A 396 -19.50 7.80 -19.60
CA CYS A 396 -19.82 6.47 -20.11
C CYS A 396 -20.00 6.46 -21.63
N HIS A 397 -20.72 7.44 -22.18
CA HIS A 397 -21.09 7.42 -23.60
C HIS A 397 -20.02 8.01 -24.52
N GLY A 398 -18.98 8.67 -23.97
CA GLY A 398 -17.98 9.42 -24.73
C GLY A 398 -18.42 10.85 -25.01
N VAL A 399 -17.59 11.62 -25.72
CA VAL A 399 -17.84 13.03 -26.07
C VAL A 399 -19.07 13.17 -26.96
N GLY A 400 -19.94 14.13 -26.66
CA GLY A 400 -21.28 14.27 -27.26
C GLY A 400 -21.41 15.28 -28.40
N LYS A 401 -20.37 16.08 -28.70
CA LYS A 401 -20.49 17.20 -29.66
C LYS A 401 -21.05 16.79 -31.03
N LEU A 402 -20.46 15.78 -31.69
CA LEU A 402 -20.90 15.33 -33.01
C LEU A 402 -22.32 14.71 -32.98
N HIS A 403 -22.66 13.99 -31.92
CA HIS A 403 -24.01 13.44 -31.73
C HIS A 403 -25.05 14.56 -31.61
N ASN A 404 -24.77 15.58 -30.80
CA ASN A 404 -25.65 16.73 -30.61
C ASN A 404 -25.78 17.57 -31.89
N GLU A 405 -24.67 17.88 -32.57
CA GLU A 405 -24.68 18.70 -33.80
C GLU A 405 -25.38 18.02 -34.99
N SER A 406 -25.37 16.68 -35.01
CA SER A 406 -26.03 15.88 -36.05
C SER A 406 -27.48 15.50 -35.71
N GLU A 407 -28.04 16.00 -34.60
CA GLU A 407 -29.37 15.65 -34.12
C GLU A 407 -29.56 14.13 -33.96
N GLY A 408 -28.51 13.44 -33.52
CA GLY A 408 -28.52 11.99 -33.27
C GLY A 408 -28.32 11.10 -34.50
N VAL A 409 -27.97 11.65 -35.67
CA VAL A 409 -27.57 10.86 -36.84
C VAL A 409 -26.24 10.14 -36.57
N GLU A 410 -25.26 10.84 -36.01
CA GLU A 410 -24.03 10.21 -35.51
C GLU A 410 -24.30 9.63 -34.12
N LEU A 411 -23.89 8.38 -33.90
CA LEU A 411 -24.04 7.73 -32.60
C LEU A 411 -22.99 8.24 -31.61
N MET A 412 -23.28 8.11 -30.32
CA MET A 412 -22.29 8.37 -29.27
C MET A 412 -21.06 7.46 -29.44
N PRO A 413 -19.81 7.93 -29.18
CA PRO A 413 -18.59 7.17 -29.45
C PRO A 413 -18.55 5.77 -28.83
N ASN A 414 -19.17 5.59 -27.67
CA ASN A 414 -19.20 4.31 -26.96
C ASN A 414 -20.47 3.48 -27.21
N SER A 415 -21.28 3.77 -28.24
CA SER A 415 -22.53 3.04 -28.50
C SER A 415 -22.37 1.52 -28.61
N ASP A 416 -21.21 1.07 -29.10
CA ASP A 416 -20.90 -0.35 -29.33
C ASP A 416 -20.08 -0.97 -28.18
N VAL A 417 -19.74 -0.19 -27.16
CA VAL A 417 -18.98 -0.65 -25.99
C VAL A 417 -19.96 -1.16 -24.94
N PRO A 418 -19.79 -2.40 -24.43
CA PRO A 418 -20.59 -2.86 -23.29
C PRO A 418 -20.37 -1.94 -22.09
N MET A 419 -21.39 -1.18 -21.70
CA MET A 419 -21.30 -0.10 -20.71
C MET A 419 -20.78 -0.59 -19.36
N GLU A 420 -21.00 -1.86 -19.03
CA GLU A 420 -20.53 -2.47 -17.79
C GLU A 420 -19.00 -2.63 -17.74
N GLN A 421 -18.30 -2.52 -18.88
CA GLN A 421 -16.84 -2.48 -18.96
C GLN A 421 -16.29 -1.08 -18.59
N ILE A 422 -17.06 -0.02 -18.79
CA ILE A 422 -16.61 1.34 -18.47
C ILE A 422 -16.60 1.56 -16.95
N CYS A 423 -17.52 0.92 -16.22
CA CYS A 423 -17.61 1.04 -14.77
C CYS A 423 -16.27 0.78 -14.07
N VAL A 424 -15.48 -0.19 -14.54
CA VAL A 424 -14.22 -0.58 -13.86
C VAL A 424 -13.06 0.38 -14.14
N SER A 425 -13.24 1.41 -14.97
CA SER A 425 -12.28 2.52 -15.07
C SER A 425 -12.19 3.33 -13.78
N CYS A 426 -13.33 3.45 -13.08
CA CYS A 426 -13.45 4.21 -11.83
C CYS A 426 -13.74 3.29 -10.65
N HIS A 427 -14.54 2.24 -10.83
CA HIS A 427 -14.84 1.23 -9.81
C HIS A 427 -13.84 0.06 -9.87
N THR A 428 -12.59 0.38 -9.55
CA THR A 428 -11.60 -0.65 -9.27
C THR A 428 -11.80 -1.19 -7.85
N HIS A 429 -11.15 -2.29 -7.50
CA HIS A 429 -11.08 -2.75 -6.11
C HIS A 429 -10.57 -1.63 -5.19
N GLU A 430 -9.69 -0.76 -5.71
CA GLU A 430 -9.19 0.38 -4.98
C GLU A 430 -10.26 1.45 -4.75
N ASN A 431 -10.89 1.95 -5.78
CA ASN A 431 -11.76 3.11 -5.60
C ASN A 431 -13.15 2.75 -5.08
N SER A 432 -13.58 1.48 -5.22
CA SER A 432 -14.91 1.01 -4.86
C SER A 432 -14.91 -0.47 -4.48
N PRO A 433 -14.40 -0.84 -3.29
CA PRO A 433 -14.20 -2.25 -2.90
C PRO A 433 -15.50 -3.06 -2.82
N ASP A 434 -16.62 -2.42 -2.48
CA ASP A 434 -17.96 -3.03 -2.43
C ASP A 434 -18.68 -2.99 -3.80
N PHE A 435 -17.96 -2.70 -4.89
CA PHE A 435 -18.55 -2.63 -6.22
C PHE A 435 -19.07 -4.00 -6.65
N SER A 436 -20.39 -4.08 -6.84
CA SER A 436 -21.03 -5.20 -7.50
C SER A 436 -21.58 -4.73 -8.83
N ARG A 437 -20.97 -5.18 -9.92
CA ARG A 437 -21.34 -4.77 -11.28
C ARG A 437 -22.84 -4.95 -11.53
N SER A 438 -23.41 -6.09 -11.17
CA SER A 438 -24.84 -6.36 -11.38
C SER A 438 -25.74 -5.47 -10.54
N ALA A 439 -25.40 -5.23 -9.27
CA ALA A 439 -26.23 -4.40 -8.39
C ALA A 439 -26.13 -2.90 -8.68
N TYR A 440 -24.97 -2.43 -9.15
CA TYR A 440 -24.72 -1.02 -9.45
C TYR A 440 -25.27 -0.65 -10.83
N TRP A 441 -25.18 -1.55 -11.82
CA TRP A 441 -25.75 -1.33 -13.14
C TRP A 441 -27.25 -1.06 -13.10
N GLU A 442 -27.99 -1.80 -12.27
CA GLU A 442 -29.44 -1.62 -12.10
C GLU A 442 -29.83 -0.22 -11.59
N GLN A 443 -28.91 0.51 -10.96
CA GLN A 443 -29.17 1.86 -10.44
C GLN A 443 -29.01 2.96 -11.50
N ILE A 444 -28.35 2.67 -12.62
CA ILE A 444 -28.01 3.67 -13.65
C ILE A 444 -28.48 3.29 -15.05
N LYS A 445 -28.87 2.04 -15.30
CA LYS A 445 -29.30 1.57 -16.62
C LYS A 445 -30.57 2.31 -17.08
N HIS A 446 -30.62 2.63 -18.36
CA HIS A 446 -31.73 3.30 -19.02
C HIS A 446 -31.80 2.89 -20.49
#